data_AF-A0A9P0NMV0-F1
#
_entry.id   AF-A0A9P0NMV0-F1
#
_cell.length_a   1.000
_cell.length_b   1.000
_cell.length_c   1.000
_cell.angle_alpha   90.00
_cell.angle_beta   90.00
_cell.angle_gamma   90.00
#
_symmetry.space_group_name_H-M   'P 1'
#
loop_
_entity.id
_entity.type
_entity.pdbx_description
1 polymer ?
#
loop_
_entity_poly.entity_id
_entity_poly.type
_entity_poly.pdbx_seq_one_letter_code
_entity_poly.pdbx_strand_id
1 'polypeptide(L)'
;MDSKLKRTIYNNCTCFNEYQTIHTVDLIKKSDGEDSYRRRLTRQVSMHTLNGFNELRLNVKLCDASLILDNGDTFPIHRSVLSGSSDYFRSVFGTYNQWRGELF
;
A
#
# COMPACT_ATOMS: atom_id res chain seq x y z
N MET A 1 2.62 18.38 14.20
CA MET A 1 2.55 17.26 13.22
C MET A 1 2.26 17.83 11.84
N ASP A 2 3.04 17.48 10.83
CA ASP A 2 2.62 17.77 9.46
C ASP A 2 1.43 16.87 9.13
N SER A 3 0.24 17.48 9.07
CA SER A 3 -1.02 16.83 8.73
C SER A 3 -0.92 16.09 7.39
N LYS A 4 0.03 16.46 6.54
CA LYS A 4 0.33 15.80 5.27
C LYS A 4 0.87 14.38 5.47
N LEU A 5 1.79 14.12 6.40
CA LEU A 5 2.37 12.78 6.56
C LEU A 5 1.36 11.78 7.14
N LYS A 6 0.59 12.20 8.15
CA LYS A 6 -0.55 11.42 8.66
C LYS A 6 -1.55 11.12 7.55
N ARG A 7 -1.85 12.12 6.71
CA ARG A 7 -2.72 11.97 5.54
C ARG A 7 -2.11 11.08 4.48
N THR A 8 -0.80 11.10 4.25
CA THR A 8 -0.10 10.24 3.29
C THR A 8 -0.12 8.79 3.75
N ILE A 9 0.21 8.51 5.01
CA ILE A 9 0.14 7.14 5.56
C ILE A 9 -1.32 6.66 5.56
N TYR A 10 -2.27 7.51 5.97
CA TYR A 10 -3.69 7.19 5.90
C TYR A 10 -4.12 6.92 4.45
N ASN A 11 -3.87 7.82 3.50
CA ASN A 11 -4.26 7.67 2.10
C ASN A 11 -3.58 6.48 1.41
N ASN A 12 -2.33 6.14 1.75
CA ASN A 12 -1.70 4.92 1.25
C ASN A 12 -2.39 3.65 1.78
N CYS A 13 -3.01 3.73 2.96
CA CYS A 13 -3.78 2.63 3.56
C CYS A 13 -5.29 2.67 3.25
N THR A 14 -5.87 3.81 2.86
CA THR A 14 -7.33 3.99 2.73
C THR A 14 -7.79 4.50 1.37
N CYS A 15 -6.88 4.98 0.51
CA CYS A 15 -7.24 5.68 -0.71
C CYS A 15 -6.24 5.38 -1.84
N PHE A 16 -6.36 4.19 -2.42
CA PHE A 16 -5.91 3.92 -3.79
C PHE A 16 -6.90 4.55 -4.79
N ASN A 17 -7.36 5.78 -4.54
CA ASN A 17 -8.10 6.53 -5.54
C ASN A 17 -7.09 7.37 -6.33
N GLU A 18 -6.90 6.94 -7.58
CA GLU A 18 -6.74 7.80 -8.76
C GLU A 18 -5.39 7.83 -9.48
N TYR A 19 -4.25 7.38 -8.90
CA TYR A 19 -2.94 7.54 -9.58
C TYR A 19 -2.18 6.28 -9.99
N GLN A 20 -2.68 5.07 -9.73
CA GLN A 20 -1.97 3.84 -10.16
C GLN A 20 -2.88 2.75 -10.72
N THR A 21 -3.85 3.18 -11.54
CA THR A 21 -4.59 2.30 -12.48
C THR A 21 -4.33 2.74 -13.93
N ILE A 22 -3.17 3.34 -14.19
CA ILE A 22 -2.70 3.68 -15.53
C ILE A 22 -1.40 2.91 -15.73
N HIS A 23 -1.33 2.13 -16.81
CA HIS A 23 -0.27 1.19 -17.21
C HIS A 23 -0.37 -0.26 -16.72
N THR A 24 -1.47 -0.94 -17.05
CA THR A 24 -1.30 -2.24 -17.72
C THR A 24 -1.61 -2.00 -19.19
N VAL A 25 -0.55 -1.97 -19.98
CA VAL A 25 -0.51 -1.83 -21.44
C VAL A 25 -1.55 -2.70 -22.13
N ASP A 26 -2.12 -2.09 -23.17
CA ASP A 26 -3.12 -2.64 -24.09
C ASP A 26 -2.75 -4.03 -24.63
N LEU A 27 -3.78 -4.85 -24.86
CA LEU A 27 -4.06 -5.56 -26.12
C LEU A 27 -5.16 -6.58 -25.85
N ILE A 28 -6.38 -6.29 -26.33
CA ILE A 28 -7.38 -7.20 -26.92
C ILE A 28 -8.73 -6.47 -26.86
N LYS A 29 -9.23 -6.03 -28.03
CA LYS A 29 -10.65 -5.70 -28.21
C LYS A 29 -11.47 -6.98 -28.03
N LYS A 30 -12.36 -7.08 -27.03
CA LYS A 30 -13.67 -7.77 -27.15
C LYS A 30 -14.58 -7.67 -25.90
N SER A 31 -15.80 -7.19 -26.15
CA SER A 31 -17.02 -7.18 -25.33
C SER A 31 -17.05 -6.20 -24.14
N ASP A 32 -17.67 -5.05 -24.37
CA ASP A 32 -17.63 -3.86 -23.49
C ASP A 32 -18.30 -4.07 -22.11
N GLY A 33 -19.15 -5.10 -21.97
CA GLY A 33 -19.90 -5.39 -20.75
C GLY A 33 -19.09 -6.17 -19.69
N GLU A 34 -18.34 -7.19 -20.08
CA GLU A 34 -17.67 -8.08 -19.14
C GLU A 34 -16.40 -7.44 -18.55
N ASP A 35 -15.61 -6.76 -19.38
CA ASP A 35 -14.41 -6.06 -18.95
C ASP A 35 -14.71 -4.92 -17.97
N SER A 36 -15.86 -4.25 -18.13
CA SER A 36 -16.28 -3.19 -17.22
C SER A 36 -16.69 -3.74 -15.85
N TYR A 37 -17.41 -4.87 -15.82
CA TYR A 37 -17.78 -5.57 -14.59
C TYR A 37 -16.53 -6.08 -13.87
N ARG A 38 -15.60 -6.72 -14.59
CA ARG A 38 -14.34 -7.20 -14.03
C ARG A 38 -13.52 -6.07 -13.42
N ARG A 39 -13.36 -4.94 -14.12
CA ARG A 39 -12.69 -3.73 -13.58
C ARG A 39 -13.33 -3.23 -12.29
N ARG A 40 -14.67 -3.16 -12.24
CA ARG A 40 -15.41 -2.75 -11.03
C ARG A 40 -15.20 -3.73 -9.88
N LEU A 41 -15.28 -5.03 -10.14
CA LEU A 41 -15.07 -6.06 -9.13
C LEU A 41 -13.64 -6.00 -8.58
N THR A 42 -12.62 -5.91 -9.44
CA THR A 42 -11.22 -5.75 -9.02
C THR A 42 -11.05 -4.52 -8.13
N ARG A 43 -11.64 -3.37 -8.51
CA ARG A 43 -11.59 -2.16 -7.68
C ARG A 43 -12.23 -2.38 -6.30
N GLN A 44 -13.41 -3.00 -6.25
CA GLN A 44 -14.10 -3.29 -4.99
C GLN A 44 -13.28 -4.21 -4.08
N VAL A 45 -12.66 -5.25 -4.66
CA VAL A 45 -11.79 -6.16 -3.91
C VAL A 45 -10.58 -5.41 -3.37
N SER A 46 -9.87 -4.63 -4.19
CA SER A 46 -8.73 -3.83 -3.74
C SER A 46 -9.10 -2.86 -2.62
N MET A 47 -10.25 -2.17 -2.74
CA MET A 47 -10.75 -1.27 -1.69
C MET A 47 -11.05 -2.03 -0.38
N HIS A 48 -11.73 -3.16 -0.46
CA HIS A 48 -12.04 -3.96 0.72
C HIS A 48 -10.76 -4.48 1.41
N THR A 49 -9.81 -4.97 0.62
CA THR A 49 -8.50 -5.43 1.13
C THR A 49 -7.74 -4.32 1.84
N LEU A 50 -7.65 -3.12 1.25
CA LEU A 50 -6.94 -1.99 1.86
C LEU A 50 -7.61 -1.51 3.15
N ASN A 51 -8.95 -1.47 3.17
CA ASN A 51 -9.68 -1.17 4.40
C ASN A 51 -9.36 -2.18 5.50
N GLY A 52 -9.30 -3.48 5.18
CA GLY A 52 -8.88 -4.52 6.12
C GLY A 52 -7.46 -4.31 6.65
N PHE A 53 -6.49 -3.97 5.79
CA PHE A 53 -5.13 -3.63 6.25
C PHE A 53 -5.09 -2.40 7.15
N ASN A 54 -5.91 -1.38 6.87
CA ASN A 54 -6.01 -0.21 7.73
C ASN A 54 -6.61 -0.55 9.10
N GLU A 55 -7.63 -1.39 9.17
CA GLU A 55 -8.18 -1.89 10.43
C GLU A 55 -7.13 -2.68 11.23
N LEU A 56 -6.39 -3.58 10.57
CA LEU A 56 -5.29 -4.32 11.18
C LEU A 56 -4.24 -3.36 11.75
N ARG A 57 -3.87 -2.32 11.00
CA ARG A 57 -2.91 -1.28 11.43
C ARG A 57 -3.39 -0.52 12.65
N LEU A 58 -4.66 -0.07 12.66
CA LEU A 58 -5.25 0.65 13.79
C LEU A 58 -5.30 -0.21 15.07
N ASN A 59 -5.43 -1.52 14.92
CA ASN A 59 -5.42 -2.49 16.02
C ASN A 59 -4.03 -3.08 16.30
N VAL A 60 -2.97 -2.58 15.63
CA VAL A 60 -1.58 -3.06 15.77
C VAL A 60 -1.45 -4.57 15.51
N LYS A 61 -2.26 -5.12 14.60
CA LYS A 61 -2.27 -6.53 14.21
C LYS A 61 -1.46 -6.74 12.94
N LEU A 62 -0.66 -7.80 12.93
CA LEU A 62 0.17 -8.25 11.79
C LEU A 62 1.13 -7.18 11.25
N CYS A 63 1.32 -6.07 11.97
CA CYS A 63 2.29 -5.04 11.62
C CYS A 63 3.70 -5.58 11.88
N ASP A 64 4.58 -5.46 10.91
CA ASP A 64 5.91 -6.04 10.94
C ASP A 64 7.01 -4.99 11.15
N ALA A 65 6.67 -3.70 11.15
CA ALA A 65 7.56 -2.60 11.47
C ALA A 65 6.81 -1.42 12.10
N SER A 66 7.57 -0.47 12.62
CA SER A 66 7.06 0.81 13.10
C SER A 66 7.92 1.96 12.58
N LEU A 67 7.28 3.04 12.16
CA LEU A 67 7.95 4.30 11.86
C LEU A 67 8.05 5.12 13.14
N ILE A 68 9.27 5.51 13.50
CA ILE A 68 9.54 6.42 14.62
C ILE A 68 9.79 7.79 14.02
N LEU A 69 9.02 8.77 14.47
CA LEU A 69 9.16 10.17 14.06
C LEU A 69 10.12 10.91 14.99
N ASP A 70 10.64 12.04 14.52
CA ASP A 70 11.55 12.89 15.30
C ASP A 70 10.91 13.43 16.59
N ASN A 71 9.57 13.51 16.63
CA ASN A 71 8.83 13.90 17.83
C ASN A 71 8.59 12.74 18.81
N GLY A 72 9.13 11.55 18.53
CA GLY A 72 8.98 10.33 19.33
C GLY A 72 7.72 9.53 19.05
N ASP A 73 6.80 10.02 18.19
CA ASP A 73 5.60 9.26 17.85
C ASP A 73 5.95 8.00 17.07
N THR A 74 5.27 6.89 17.39
CA THR A 74 5.48 5.60 16.75
C THR A 74 4.23 5.18 15.98
N PHE A 75 4.42 4.80 14.70
CA PHE A 75 3.35 4.36 13.81
C PHE A 75 3.56 2.92 13.37
N PRO A 76 2.69 1.97 13.77
CA PRO A 76 2.78 0.60 13.27
C PRO A 76 2.41 0.58 11.78
N ILE A 77 3.15 -0.21 11.00
CA ILE A 77 3.02 -0.31 9.56
C ILE A 77 3.15 -1.75 9.07
N HIS A 78 2.66 -1.98 7.86
CA HIS A 78 2.95 -3.18 7.07
C HIS A 78 3.93 -2.79 5.97
N ARG A 79 5.16 -3.31 5.99
CA ARG A 79 6.17 -2.98 4.98
C ARG A 79 5.70 -3.29 3.55
N SER A 80 4.96 -4.39 3.38
CA SER A 80 4.38 -4.78 2.09
C SER A 80 3.43 -3.72 1.51
N VAL A 81 2.57 -3.14 2.34
CA VAL A 81 1.60 -2.10 1.91
C VAL A 81 2.33 -0.81 1.51
N LEU A 82 3.34 -0.39 2.29
CA LEU A 82 4.13 0.79 1.95
C LEU A 82 5.00 0.58 0.70
N SER A 83 5.62 -0.60 0.55
CA SER A 83 6.37 -0.96 -0.67
C SER A 83 5.47 -1.03 -1.91
N GLY A 84 4.21 -1.47 -1.75
CA GLY A 84 3.24 -1.48 -2.83
C GLY A 84 2.77 -0.09 -3.27
N SER A 85 2.76 0.88 -2.35
CA SER A 85 2.27 2.24 -2.59
C SER A 85 3.35 3.29 -2.90
N SER A 86 4.64 2.95 -2.73
CA SER A 86 5.74 3.89 -2.96
C SER A 86 7.03 3.20 -3.36
N ASP A 87 7.64 3.66 -4.45
CA ASP A 87 8.97 3.21 -4.89
C ASP A 87 10.07 3.54 -3.87
N TYR A 88 9.90 4.64 -3.11
CA TYR A 88 10.81 4.98 -2.01
C TYR A 88 10.82 3.89 -0.95
N PHE A 89 9.66 3.53 -0.40
CA PHE A 89 9.56 2.49 0.62
C PHE A 89 9.94 1.11 0.05
N ARG A 90 9.60 0.84 -1.22
CA ARG A 90 10.02 -0.38 -1.91
C ARG A 90 11.54 -0.50 -1.97
N SER A 91 12.24 0.56 -2.36
CA SER A 91 13.71 0.57 -2.36
C SER A 91 14.26 0.50 -0.94
N VAL A 92 13.77 1.32 0.00
CA VAL A 92 14.27 1.31 1.38
C VAL A 92 14.15 -0.08 1.99
N PHE A 93 12.99 -0.74 1.90
CA PHE A 93 12.79 -2.06 2.50
C PHE A 93 13.38 -3.21 1.66
N GLY A 94 13.41 -3.09 0.34
CA GLY A 94 13.99 -4.09 -0.56
C GLY A 94 15.52 -4.10 -0.53
N THR A 95 16.14 -2.92 -0.53
CA THR A 95 17.60 -2.76 -0.51
C THR A 95 18.17 -3.03 0.89
N TYR A 96 17.45 -2.69 1.98
CA TYR A 96 17.92 -3.06 3.33
C TYR A 96 18.10 -4.57 3.52
N ASN A 97 17.23 -5.38 2.90
CA ASN A 97 17.33 -6.83 2.99
C ASN A 97 18.51 -7.40 2.19
N GLN A 98 19.00 -6.69 1.16
CA GLN A 98 20.19 -7.10 0.41
C GLN A 98 21.49 -6.88 1.19
N TRP A 99 21.52 -5.94 2.14
CA TRP A 99 22.69 -5.66 3.00
C TRP A 99 22.69 -6.43 4.34
N ARG A 100 21.62 -7.18 4.65
CA ARG A 100 21.52 -8.07 5.83
C ARG A 100 21.63 -9.55 5.43
N GLY A 101 22.60 -9.88 4.58
CA GLY A 101 23.04 -11.26 4.42
C GLY A 101 23.69 -11.78 5.71
N GLU A 102 22.87 -12.08 6.72
CA GLU A 102 23.11 -12.78 8.00
C GLU A 102 21.87 -12.45 8.88
N LEU A 103 20.96 -13.34 9.28
CA LEU A 103 20.94 -14.79 9.49
C LEU A 103 19.50 -15.29 9.24
N PHE A 104 19.39 -16.59 8.95
CA PHE A 104 18.16 -17.37 8.97
C PHE A 104 17.40 -17.27 10.29
#